data_AF-A0AAF0FZF6-F1
#
_entry.id   AF-A0AAF0FZF6-F1
#
_cell.length_a   1.000
_cell.length_b   1.000
_cell.length_c   1.000
_cell.angle_alpha   90.00
_cell.angle_beta   90.00
_cell.angle_gamma   90.00
#
_symmetry.space_group_name_H-M   'P 1'
#
loop_
_entity.id
_entity.type
_entity.pdbx_description
1 polymer ?
#
loop_
_entity_poly.entity_id
_entity_poly.type
_entity_poly.pdbx_seq_one_letter_code
_entity_poly.pdbx_strand_id
1 'polypeptide(L)'
;MSEEVKELVNVLKRVERKLLFVIYVKAGLAYLLWSIAIAGCILLSVLLFGLDIIHDPNIEGCIITFYWIIMIIVVLSRFSKGVRFIDEIVRMHFNIDFNSIERKASRKFSKIYGAGWALGIVVGWIIIPILTNGLYTPVGFLVFLGIGNMSIYIGILRAYNVSLRMQFIFSSAFFLAGLATCAIILYKNIDVAWSFAASIALLLYIIISFYYISKSMSI
;
A
#
# COMPACT_ATOMS: atom_id res chain seq x y z
N MET A 1 21.81 32.53 21.35
CA MET A 1 20.97 32.34 20.15
C MET A 1 20.06 33.55 20.05
N SER A 2 20.15 34.33 18.96
CA SER A 2 19.35 35.56 18.78
C SER A 2 17.85 35.23 18.71
N GLU A 3 16.99 36.21 19.03
CA GLU A 3 15.53 36.05 18.95
C GLU A 3 15.05 35.67 17.56
N GLU A 4 15.65 36.25 16.52
CA GLU A 4 15.37 35.91 15.12
C GLU A 4 15.65 34.43 14.80
N VAL A 5 16.72 33.87 15.36
CA VAL A 5 17.05 32.44 15.19
C VAL A 5 16.07 31.56 15.97
N LYS A 6 15.60 32.00 17.15
CA LYS A 6 14.54 31.30 17.90
C LYS A 6 13.22 31.31 17.15
N GLU A 7 12.85 32.44 16.57
CA GLU A 7 11.62 32.60 15.81
C GLU A 7 11.64 31.75 14.54
N LEU A 8 12.75 31.78 13.78
CA LEU A 8 12.94 30.93 12.62
C LEU A 8 12.85 29.44 12.96
N VAL A 9 13.49 29.00 14.04
CA VAL A 9 13.40 27.61 14.51
C VAL A 9 11.97 27.23 14.89
N ASN A 10 11.23 28.13 15.52
CA ASN A 10 9.83 27.90 15.89
C ASN A 10 8.92 27.81 14.66
N VAL A 11 9.14 28.66 13.65
CA VAL A 11 8.43 28.60 12.36
C VAL A 11 8.73 27.28 11.65
N LEU A 12 10.01 26.89 11.55
CA LEU A 12 10.43 25.62 10.96
C LEU A 12 9.77 24.42 11.63
N LYS A 13 9.77 24.36 12.97
CA LYS A 13 9.09 23.31 13.74
C LYS A 13 7.58 23.29 13.52
N ARG A 14 6.96 24.46 13.29
CA ARG A 14 5.51 24.54 13.01
C ARG A 14 5.19 24.03 11.60
N VAL A 15 6.02 24.36 10.62
CA VAL A 15 5.87 23.88 9.24
C VAL A 15 6.13 22.37 9.16
N GLU A 16 7.18 21.89 9.81
CA GLU A 16 7.49 20.45 9.92
C GLU A 16 6.30 19.66 10.48
N ARG A 17 5.70 20.12 11.59
CA ARG A 17 4.53 19.46 12.18
C ARG A 17 3.34 19.41 11.23
N LYS A 18 3.04 20.50 10.53
CA LYS A 18 1.95 20.52 9.53
C LYS A 18 2.22 19.58 8.36
N LEU A 19 3.46 19.50 7.89
CA LEU A 19 3.86 18.58 6.82
C LEU A 19 3.73 17.12 7.27
N LEU A 20 4.22 16.79 8.47
CA LEU A 20 4.10 15.44 9.02
C LEU A 20 2.63 15.03 9.24
N PHE A 21 1.80 15.95 9.73
CA PHE A 21 0.35 15.75 9.84
C PHE A 21 -0.26 15.34 8.50
N VAL A 22 -0.02 16.14 7.44
CA VAL A 22 -0.56 15.89 6.10
C VAL A 22 -0.06 14.55 5.55
N ILE A 23 1.23 14.23 5.72
CA ILE A 23 1.82 12.96 5.29
C ILE A 23 1.11 11.78 5.95
N TYR A 24 0.92 11.83 7.27
CA TYR A 24 0.29 10.73 8.01
C TYR A 24 -1.19 10.57 7.68
N VAL A 25 -1.96 11.67 7.57
CA VAL A 25 -3.37 11.58 7.14
C VAL A 25 -3.48 10.97 5.74
N LYS A 26 -2.63 11.39 4.80
CA LYS A 26 -2.65 10.86 3.42
C LYS A 26 -2.23 9.39 3.36
N ALA A 27 -1.22 8.99 4.13
CA ALA A 27 -0.84 7.59 4.26
C ALA A 27 -1.98 6.75 4.83
N GLY A 28 -2.63 7.23 5.91
CA GLY A 28 -3.79 6.59 6.51
C GLY A 28 -4.92 6.39 5.50
N LEU A 29 -5.30 7.45 4.78
CA LEU A 29 -6.33 7.38 3.73
C LEU A 29 -5.95 6.43 2.58
N ALA A 30 -4.69 6.39 2.17
CA ALA A 30 -4.24 5.47 1.12
C ALA A 30 -4.39 4.01 1.54
N TYR A 31 -4.05 3.68 2.78
CA TYR A 31 -4.25 2.33 3.33
C TYR A 31 -5.72 2.01 3.55
N LEU A 32 -6.53 2.98 3.97
CA LEU A 32 -7.98 2.81 4.05
C LEU A 32 -8.58 2.50 2.67
N LEU A 33 -8.10 3.13 1.59
CA LEU A 33 -8.52 2.81 0.23
C LEU A 33 -8.15 1.38 -0.18
N TRP A 34 -6.98 0.88 0.22
CA TRP A 34 -6.61 -0.53 0.04
C TRP A 34 -7.54 -1.47 0.83
N SER A 35 -7.89 -1.13 2.07
CA SER A 35 -8.88 -1.88 2.85
C SER A 35 -10.23 -1.92 2.15
N ILE A 36 -10.72 -0.79 1.65
CA ILE A 36 -11.97 -0.70 0.89
C ILE A 36 -11.89 -1.53 -0.39
N ALA A 37 -10.76 -1.53 -1.08
CA ALA A 37 -10.53 -2.35 -2.28
C ALA A 37 -10.63 -3.86 -1.97
N ILE A 38 -10.02 -4.29 -0.86
CA ILE A 38 -10.06 -5.69 -0.46
C ILE A 38 -11.48 -6.07 -0.02
N ALA A 39 -12.12 -5.24 0.81
CA ALA A 39 -13.49 -5.47 1.26
C ALA A 39 -14.49 -5.50 0.08
N GLY A 40 -14.33 -4.60 -0.88
CA GLY A 40 -15.13 -4.57 -2.09
C GLY A 40 -14.91 -5.79 -2.97
N CYS A 41 -13.67 -6.28 -3.09
CA CYS A 41 -13.37 -7.54 -3.79
C CYS A 41 -14.03 -8.74 -3.12
N ILE A 42 -14.01 -8.81 -1.78
CA ILE A 42 -14.69 -9.87 -1.01
C ILE A 42 -16.19 -9.80 -1.26
N LEU A 43 -16.79 -8.61 -1.14
CA LEU A 43 -18.23 -8.43 -1.35
C LEU A 43 -18.66 -8.76 -2.78
N LEU A 44 -17.88 -8.33 -3.78
CA LEU A 44 -18.09 -8.68 -5.17
C LEU A 44 -18.01 -10.19 -5.39
N SER A 45 -17.06 -10.86 -4.75
CA SER A 45 -16.95 -12.32 -4.80
C SER A 45 -18.18 -12.99 -4.18
N VAL A 46 -18.64 -12.54 -3.01
CA VAL A 46 -19.86 -13.08 -2.39
C VAL A 46 -21.10 -12.85 -3.26
N LEU A 47 -21.22 -11.69 -3.91
CA LEU A 47 -22.35 -11.40 -4.79
C LEU A 47 -22.33 -12.23 -6.07
N LEU A 48 -21.17 -12.40 -6.69
CA LEU A 48 -21.05 -13.16 -7.94
C LEU A 48 -21.16 -14.67 -7.71
N PHE A 49 -20.42 -15.19 -6.72
CA PHE A 49 -20.31 -16.62 -6.46
C PHE A 49 -21.35 -17.15 -5.46
N GLY A 50 -21.74 -16.34 -4.47
CA GLY A 50 -22.67 -16.77 -3.41
C GLY A 50 -24.14 -16.63 -3.79
N LEU A 51 -24.45 -15.79 -4.80
CA LEU A 51 -25.82 -15.61 -5.32
C LEU A 51 -25.99 -16.20 -6.73
N ASP A 52 -24.99 -16.90 -7.26
CA ASP A 52 -25.05 -17.63 -8.53
C ASP A 52 -25.42 -16.73 -9.75
N ILE A 53 -24.97 -15.47 -9.73
CA ILE A 53 -25.36 -14.45 -10.74
C ILE A 53 -24.63 -14.68 -12.08
N ILE A 54 -23.42 -15.23 -12.05
CA ILE A 54 -22.59 -15.55 -13.21
C ILE A 54 -22.05 -16.96 -13.00
N HIS A 55 -22.00 -17.79 -14.05
CA HIS A 55 -21.49 -19.17 -14.00
C HIS A 55 -20.26 -19.41 -14.90
N ASP A 56 -19.84 -18.42 -15.70
CA ASP A 56 -18.68 -18.56 -16.57
C ASP A 56 -17.41 -18.10 -15.85
N PRO A 57 -16.48 -19.03 -15.53
CA PRO A 57 -15.25 -18.71 -14.81
C PRO A 57 -14.37 -17.68 -15.53
N ASN A 58 -14.47 -17.59 -16.85
CA ASN A 58 -13.71 -16.61 -17.63
C ASN A 58 -14.29 -15.20 -17.46
N ILE A 59 -15.62 -15.07 -17.43
CA ILE A 59 -16.31 -13.79 -17.21
C ILE A 59 -16.04 -13.32 -15.78
N GLU A 60 -16.07 -14.23 -14.80
CA GLU A 60 -15.75 -13.96 -13.40
C GLU A 60 -14.31 -13.46 -13.23
N GLY A 61 -13.34 -14.18 -13.80
CA GLY A 61 -11.94 -13.79 -13.78
C GLY A 61 -11.70 -12.42 -14.43
N CYS A 62 -12.39 -12.13 -15.54
CA CYS A 62 -12.34 -10.81 -16.19
C CYS A 62 -12.89 -9.70 -15.30
N ILE A 63 -14.03 -9.90 -14.63
CA ILE A 63 -14.64 -8.90 -13.74
C ILE A 63 -13.72 -8.59 -12.56
N ILE A 64 -13.18 -9.62 -11.90
CA ILE A 64 -12.25 -9.46 -10.77
C ILE A 64 -10.96 -8.74 -11.22
N THR A 65 -10.45 -9.10 -12.40
CA THR A 65 -9.27 -8.43 -12.96
C THR A 65 -9.54 -6.96 -13.26
N PHE A 66 -10.67 -6.65 -13.89
CA PHE A 66 -11.07 -5.28 -14.20
C PHE A 66 -11.29 -4.44 -12.95
N TYR A 67 -11.89 -5.02 -11.91
CA TYR A 67 -12.02 -4.42 -10.58
C TYR A 67 -10.66 -4.01 -10.02
N TRP A 68 -9.69 -4.93 -10.00
CA TRP A 68 -8.35 -4.64 -9.50
C TRP A 68 -7.60 -3.59 -10.33
N ILE A 69 -7.75 -3.61 -11.66
CA ILE A 69 -7.19 -2.57 -12.54
C ILE A 69 -7.74 -1.19 -12.16
N ILE A 70 -9.07 -1.06 -12.02
CA ILE A 70 -9.72 0.20 -11.61
C ILE A 70 -9.20 0.62 -10.23
N MET A 71 -9.18 -0.28 -9.25
CA MET A 71 -8.75 0.06 -7.90
C MET A 71 -7.29 0.48 -7.83
N ILE A 72 -6.40 -0.19 -8.56
CA ILE A 72 -4.99 0.21 -8.67
C ILE A 72 -4.88 1.61 -9.28
N ILE A 73 -5.61 1.91 -10.36
CA ILE A 73 -5.63 3.23 -10.98
C ILE A 73 -6.14 4.30 -9.98
N VAL A 74 -7.23 4.02 -9.26
CA VAL A 74 -7.78 4.93 -8.25
C VAL A 74 -6.76 5.20 -7.14
N VAL A 75 -6.14 4.17 -6.58
CA VAL A 75 -5.14 4.30 -5.52
C VAL A 75 -3.92 5.08 -6.02
N LEU A 76 -3.37 4.73 -7.18
CA LEU A 76 -2.21 5.42 -7.76
C LEU A 76 -2.52 6.88 -8.09
N SER A 77 -3.71 7.17 -8.63
CA SER A 77 -4.11 8.54 -8.95
C SER A 77 -4.22 9.41 -7.69
N ARG A 78 -4.80 8.88 -6.61
CA ARG A 78 -4.92 9.56 -5.30
C ARG A 78 -3.56 9.75 -4.64
N PHE A 79 -2.66 8.76 -4.75
CA PHE A 79 -1.31 8.86 -4.23
C PHE A 79 -0.49 9.93 -4.98
N SER A 80 -0.58 9.98 -6.31
CA SER A 80 0.13 10.99 -7.12
C SER A 80 -0.35 12.42 -6.82
N LYS A 81 -1.65 12.62 -6.59
CA LYS A 81 -2.20 13.92 -6.15
C LYS A 81 -1.69 14.29 -4.75
N GLY A 82 -1.50 13.31 -3.87
CA GLY A 82 -0.92 13.50 -2.54
C GLY A 82 0.53 13.98 -2.59
N VAL A 83 1.36 13.37 -3.45
CA VAL A 83 2.76 13.76 -3.64
C VAL A 83 2.87 15.18 -4.22
N ARG A 84 2.05 15.54 -5.22
CA ARG A 84 2.03 16.90 -5.80
C ARG A 84 1.66 17.99 -4.78
N PHE A 85 0.78 17.69 -3.83
CA PHE A 85 0.38 18.63 -2.80
C PHE A 85 1.49 18.87 -1.76
N ILE A 86 2.28 17.83 -1.44
CA ILE A 86 3.47 17.98 -0.59
C ILE A 86 4.51 18.85 -1.30
N ASP A 87 4.78 18.58 -2.59
CA ASP A 87 5.63 19.42 -3.44
C ASP A 87 5.15 20.89 -3.42
N GLU A 88 3.85 21.15 -3.57
CA GLU A 88 3.27 22.50 -3.56
C GLU A 88 3.41 23.24 -2.22
N ILE A 89 3.22 22.56 -1.08
CA ILE A 89 3.38 23.17 0.25
C ILE A 89 4.85 23.53 0.50
N VAL A 90 5.77 22.62 0.18
CA VAL A 90 7.22 22.85 0.33
C VAL A 90 7.66 24.03 -0.54
N ARG A 91 7.17 24.09 -1.78
CA ARG A 91 7.48 25.15 -2.74
C ARG A 91 6.95 26.53 -2.30
N MET A 92 5.74 26.60 -1.74
CA MET A 92 5.14 27.86 -1.27
C MET A 92 5.81 28.44 -0.02
N HIS A 93 6.40 27.61 0.84
CA HIS A 93 6.93 28.08 2.13
C HIS A 93 8.44 28.32 2.15
N PHE A 94 9.22 27.69 1.27
CA PHE A 94 10.68 27.70 1.42
C PHE A 94 11.46 28.39 0.31
N ASN A 95 10.90 28.67 -0.88
CA ASN A 95 11.54 29.41 -1.98
C ASN A 95 13.03 29.02 -2.25
N ILE A 96 13.42 27.79 -1.92
CA ILE A 96 14.74 27.21 -2.10
C ILE A 96 14.63 26.21 -3.26
N ASP A 97 15.64 26.16 -4.13
CA ASP A 97 15.69 25.27 -5.29
C ASP A 97 15.94 23.79 -4.90
N PHE A 98 15.04 23.24 -4.08
CA PHE A 98 14.96 21.81 -3.74
C PHE A 98 14.62 20.94 -4.97
N ASN A 99 14.21 21.54 -6.09
CA ASN A 99 13.69 20.85 -7.27
C ASN A 99 14.62 19.78 -7.84
N SER A 100 15.94 19.96 -7.78
CA SER A 100 16.90 19.02 -8.38
C SER A 100 17.12 17.78 -7.51
N ILE A 101 17.27 17.96 -6.20
CA ILE A 101 17.46 16.89 -5.22
C ILE A 101 16.14 16.15 -4.99
N GLU A 102 15.03 16.87 -4.88
CA GLU A 102 13.69 16.32 -4.69
C GLU A 102 13.21 15.57 -5.94
N ARG A 103 13.42 16.08 -7.17
CA ARG A 103 13.14 15.29 -8.38
C ARG A 103 13.95 14.02 -8.44
N LYS A 104 15.21 14.04 -8.01
CA LYS A 104 16.08 12.86 -8.04
C LYS A 104 15.61 11.83 -7.03
N ALA A 105 15.26 12.25 -5.81
CA ALA A 105 14.69 11.39 -4.78
C ALA A 105 13.32 10.83 -5.20
N SER A 106 12.41 11.68 -5.66
CA SER A 106 11.07 11.32 -6.14
C SER A 106 11.14 10.34 -7.32
N ARG A 107 11.97 10.61 -8.35
CA ARG A 107 12.19 9.67 -9.46
C ARG A 107 12.75 8.33 -8.98
N LYS A 108 13.69 8.35 -8.03
CA LYS A 108 14.27 7.12 -7.46
C LYS A 108 13.21 6.32 -6.69
N PHE A 109 12.40 6.98 -5.87
CA PHE A 109 11.26 6.37 -5.18
C PHE A 109 10.27 5.78 -6.18
N SER A 110 9.79 6.55 -7.17
CA SER A 110 8.83 6.07 -8.17
C SER A 110 9.34 4.87 -8.96
N LYS A 111 10.64 4.83 -9.31
CA LYS A 111 11.26 3.66 -9.96
C LYS A 111 11.22 2.42 -9.06
N ILE A 112 11.62 2.54 -7.79
CA ILE A 112 11.64 1.42 -6.85
C ILE A 112 10.21 0.94 -6.56
N TYR A 113 9.30 1.88 -6.29
CA TYR A 113 7.89 1.61 -6.05
C TYR A 113 7.24 0.91 -7.24
N GLY A 114 7.38 1.47 -8.45
CA GLY A 114 6.81 0.88 -9.66
C GLY A 114 7.38 -0.50 -9.96
N ALA A 115 8.70 -0.68 -9.87
CA ALA A 115 9.34 -1.98 -10.07
C ALA A 115 8.90 -3.00 -9.02
N GLY A 116 8.73 -2.59 -7.76
CA GLY A 116 8.28 -3.45 -6.69
C GLY A 116 6.84 -3.95 -6.89
N TRP A 117 5.91 -3.06 -7.24
CA TRP A 117 4.54 -3.49 -7.57
C TRP A 117 4.48 -4.38 -8.81
N ALA A 118 5.26 -4.06 -9.86
CA ALA A 118 5.35 -4.91 -11.04
C ALA A 118 5.90 -6.30 -10.70
N LEU A 119 6.96 -6.38 -9.89
CA LEU A 119 7.50 -7.64 -9.39
C LEU A 119 6.47 -8.38 -8.53
N GLY A 120 5.74 -7.67 -7.69
CA GLY A 120 4.65 -8.23 -6.90
C GLY A 120 3.57 -8.88 -7.76
N ILE A 121 3.18 -8.22 -8.87
CA ILE A 121 2.21 -8.78 -9.83
C ILE A 121 2.77 -10.05 -10.46
N VAL A 122 4.00 -9.98 -10.98
CA VAL A 122 4.65 -11.12 -11.62
C VAL A 122 4.78 -12.30 -10.67
N VAL A 123 5.27 -12.08 -9.44
CA VAL A 123 5.47 -13.17 -8.48
C VAL A 123 4.14 -13.68 -7.93
N GLY A 124 3.29 -12.77 -7.45
CA GLY A 124 2.07 -13.11 -6.71
C GLY A 124 0.90 -13.57 -7.57
N TRP A 125 0.72 -13.01 -8.76
CA TRP A 125 -0.43 -13.29 -9.61
C TRP A 125 -0.10 -14.13 -10.86
N ILE A 126 1.18 -14.30 -11.20
CA ILE A 126 1.58 -15.07 -12.39
C ILE A 126 2.40 -16.29 -11.98
N ILE A 127 3.59 -16.10 -11.40
CA ILE A 127 4.53 -17.20 -11.11
C ILE A 127 3.95 -18.19 -10.10
N ILE A 128 3.47 -17.71 -8.94
CA ILE A 128 2.92 -18.61 -7.91
C ILE A 128 1.70 -19.39 -8.44
N PRO A 129 0.69 -18.75 -9.04
CA PRO A 129 -0.45 -19.48 -9.61
C PRO A 129 -0.04 -20.48 -10.70
N ILE A 130 0.84 -20.12 -11.64
CA ILE A 130 1.26 -21.04 -12.72
C ILE A 130 2.01 -22.25 -12.15
N LEU A 131 3.00 -22.04 -11.27
CA LEU A 131 3.81 -23.13 -10.72
C LEU A 131 3.02 -24.07 -9.81
N THR A 132 1.88 -23.61 -9.30
CA THR A 132 1.05 -24.37 -8.36
C THR A 132 -0.31 -24.76 -8.91
N ASN A 133 -0.52 -24.62 -10.23
CA ASN A 133 -1.81 -24.86 -10.90
C ASN A 133 -2.98 -24.15 -10.20
N GLY A 134 -2.76 -22.93 -9.73
CA GLY A 134 -3.76 -22.09 -9.07
C GLY A 134 -4.01 -22.39 -7.59
N LEU A 135 -3.48 -23.49 -7.04
CA LEU A 135 -3.76 -23.92 -5.66
C LEU A 135 -3.28 -22.91 -4.62
N TYR A 136 -2.13 -22.25 -4.85
CA TYR A 136 -1.53 -21.30 -3.92
C TYR A 136 -1.79 -19.83 -4.29
N THR A 137 -2.81 -19.55 -5.10
CA THR A 137 -3.21 -18.17 -5.44
C THR A 137 -3.49 -17.29 -4.20
N PRO A 138 -4.10 -17.76 -3.09
CA PRO A 138 -4.24 -16.95 -1.87
C PRO A 138 -2.90 -16.51 -1.27
N VAL A 139 -1.87 -17.37 -1.36
CA VAL A 139 -0.51 -17.06 -0.91
C VAL A 139 0.13 -16.06 -1.85
N GLY A 140 -0.06 -16.25 -3.16
CA GLY A 140 0.34 -15.31 -4.20
C GLY A 140 -0.20 -13.89 -3.96
N PHE A 141 -1.47 -13.77 -3.60
CA PHE A 141 -2.10 -12.51 -3.21
C PHE A 141 -1.38 -11.83 -2.03
N LEU A 142 -1.09 -12.57 -0.95
CA LEU A 142 -0.36 -12.03 0.20
C LEU A 142 1.08 -11.64 -0.14
N VAL A 143 1.76 -12.43 -0.98
CA VAL A 143 3.11 -12.13 -1.48
C VAL A 143 3.11 -10.85 -2.31
N PHE A 144 2.12 -10.66 -3.19
CA PHE A 144 1.93 -9.43 -3.97
C PHE A 144 1.84 -8.20 -3.05
N LEU A 145 0.99 -8.25 -2.02
CA LEU A 145 0.87 -7.15 -1.05
C LEU A 145 2.15 -6.97 -0.23
N GLY A 146 2.79 -8.06 0.19
CA GLY A 146 4.06 -8.05 0.91
C GLY A 146 5.17 -7.33 0.13
N ILE A 147 5.36 -7.70 -1.14
CA ILE A 147 6.35 -7.06 -2.03
C ILE A 147 5.99 -5.58 -2.28
N GLY A 148 4.70 -5.29 -2.53
CA GLY A 148 4.22 -3.92 -2.72
C GLY A 148 4.58 -3.02 -1.54
N ASN A 149 4.30 -3.45 -0.30
CA ASN A 149 4.64 -2.71 0.91
C ASN A 149 6.16 -2.62 1.17
N MET A 150 6.91 -3.69 0.88
CA MET A 150 8.37 -3.69 0.99
C MET A 150 9.02 -2.68 0.04
N SER A 151 8.47 -2.54 -1.17
CA SER A 151 8.95 -1.57 -2.14
C SER A 151 8.79 -0.13 -1.67
N ILE A 152 7.71 0.17 -0.93
CA ILE A 152 7.50 1.48 -0.30
C ILE A 152 8.58 1.72 0.75
N TYR A 153 8.84 0.73 1.62
CA TYR A 153 9.89 0.82 2.64
C TYR A 153 11.27 1.07 2.03
N ILE A 154 11.69 0.22 1.09
CA ILE A 154 12.99 0.32 0.42
C ILE A 154 13.08 1.62 -0.38
N GLY A 155 12.00 2.00 -1.07
CA GLY A 155 11.93 3.23 -1.83
C GLY A 155 12.20 4.44 -0.95
N ILE A 156 11.52 4.53 0.19
CA ILE A 156 11.67 5.66 1.13
C ILE A 156 13.06 5.66 1.76
N LEU A 157 13.55 4.49 2.18
CA LEU A 157 14.89 4.35 2.76
C LEU A 157 15.97 4.75 1.76
N ARG A 158 15.89 4.35 0.49
CA ARG A 158 16.93 4.61 -0.51
C ARG A 158 16.82 5.98 -1.17
N ALA A 159 15.63 6.57 -1.23
CA ALA A 159 15.42 7.89 -1.83
C ALA A 159 15.62 9.03 -0.83
N TYR A 160 15.19 8.84 0.42
CA TYR A 160 15.15 9.88 1.44
C TYR A 160 16.03 9.58 2.67
N ASN A 161 16.69 8.41 2.74
CA ASN A 161 17.48 7.96 3.91
C ASN A 161 16.66 7.93 5.22
N VAL A 162 15.34 7.74 5.12
CA VAL A 162 14.42 7.64 6.25
C VAL A 162 13.89 6.21 6.38
N SER A 163 13.95 5.65 7.58
CA SER A 163 13.43 4.31 7.86
C SER A 163 11.98 4.37 8.36
N LEU A 164 11.02 3.97 7.53
CA LEU A 164 9.62 3.74 7.94
C LEU A 164 9.40 2.28 8.35
N ARG A 165 9.78 1.94 9.58
CA ARG A 165 9.74 0.55 10.09
C ARG A 165 8.38 -0.13 9.98
N MET A 166 7.27 0.63 10.06
CA MET A 166 5.93 0.07 9.94
C MET A 166 5.73 -0.66 8.60
N GLN A 167 6.24 -0.14 7.49
CA GLN A 167 5.99 -0.72 6.17
C GLN A 167 6.72 -2.06 6.01
N PHE A 168 7.90 -2.15 6.61
CA PHE A 168 8.64 -3.40 6.75
C PHE A 168 7.91 -4.41 7.65
N ILE A 169 7.39 -3.97 8.80
CA ILE A 169 6.64 -4.83 9.73
C ILE A 169 5.40 -5.41 9.05
N PHE A 170 4.61 -4.57 8.39
CA PHE A 170 3.40 -5.03 7.67
C PHE A 170 3.73 -5.92 6.48
N SER A 171 4.76 -5.58 5.71
CA SER A 171 5.26 -6.47 4.64
C SER A 171 5.65 -7.85 5.19
N SER A 172 6.38 -7.88 6.31
CA SER A 172 6.76 -9.13 6.98
C SER A 172 5.54 -9.90 7.48
N ALA A 173 4.54 -9.20 8.03
CA ALA A 173 3.28 -9.80 8.46
C ALA A 173 2.52 -10.45 7.30
N PHE A 174 2.52 -9.83 6.11
CA PHE A 174 1.94 -10.44 4.90
C PHE A 174 2.66 -11.74 4.50
N PHE A 175 4.00 -11.76 4.53
CA PHE A 175 4.75 -12.98 4.21
C PHE A 175 4.52 -14.09 5.24
N LEU A 176 4.49 -13.75 6.53
CA LEU A 176 4.18 -14.71 7.61
C LEU A 176 2.75 -15.25 7.48
N ALA A 177 1.79 -14.37 7.17
CA ALA A 177 0.42 -14.80 6.88
C ALA A 177 0.37 -15.72 5.67
N GLY A 178 1.18 -15.48 4.63
CA GLY A 178 1.33 -16.36 3.47
C GLY A 178 1.78 -17.77 3.86
N LEU A 179 2.74 -17.90 4.79
CA LEU A 179 3.15 -19.21 5.33
C LEU A 179 2.02 -19.90 6.08
N ALA A 180 1.25 -19.17 6.90
CA ALA A 180 0.07 -19.71 7.56
C ALA A 180 -0.99 -20.16 6.55
N THR A 181 -1.20 -19.38 5.47
CA THR A 181 -2.09 -19.73 4.36
C THR A 181 -1.62 -20.99 3.63
N CYS A 182 -0.32 -21.19 3.41
CA CYS A 182 0.21 -22.46 2.90
C CYS A 182 -0.20 -23.63 3.79
N ALA A 183 -0.09 -23.49 5.11
CA ALA A 183 -0.48 -24.55 6.04
C ALA A 183 -1.98 -24.89 5.94
N ILE A 184 -2.86 -23.89 5.80
CA ILE A 184 -4.31 -24.10 5.60
C ILE A 184 -4.59 -24.87 4.31
N ILE A 185 -3.91 -24.51 3.21
CA ILE A 185 -4.05 -25.17 1.91
C ILE A 185 -3.67 -26.66 1.98
N LEU A 186 -2.65 -27.02 2.77
CA LEU A 186 -2.23 -28.41 2.95
C LEU A 186 -3.34 -29.30 3.56
N TYR A 187 -4.27 -28.71 4.31
CA TYR A 187 -5.48 -29.39 4.81
C TYR A 187 -6.65 -29.39 3.80
N LYS A 188 -6.38 -29.07 2.51
CA LYS A 188 -7.33 -29.04 1.39
C LYS A 188 -8.50 -28.07 1.53
N ASN A 189 -8.36 -27.03 2.36
CA ASN A 189 -9.40 -26.02 2.58
C ASN A 189 -9.09 -24.71 1.82
N ILE A 190 -9.23 -24.72 0.50
CA ILE A 190 -8.85 -23.59 -0.39
C ILE A 190 -9.70 -22.33 -0.10
N ASP A 191 -11.01 -22.49 0.09
CA ASP A 191 -11.92 -21.36 0.34
C ASP A 191 -11.62 -20.69 1.70
N VAL A 192 -11.24 -21.50 2.70
CA VAL A 192 -10.79 -21.01 4.00
C VAL A 192 -9.46 -20.28 3.87
N ALA A 193 -8.54 -20.78 3.02
CA ALA A 193 -7.27 -20.12 2.75
C ALA A 193 -7.48 -18.74 2.10
N TRP A 194 -8.39 -18.62 1.13
CA TRP A 194 -8.80 -17.34 0.54
C TRP A 194 -9.42 -16.40 1.57
N SER A 195 -10.37 -16.90 2.35
CA SER A 195 -11.05 -16.12 3.38
C SER A 195 -10.07 -15.59 4.43
N PHE A 196 -9.13 -16.43 4.86
CA PHE A 196 -8.07 -16.04 5.78
C PHE A 196 -7.14 -14.98 5.15
N ALA A 197 -6.65 -15.21 3.92
CA ALA A 197 -5.77 -14.28 3.23
C ALA A 197 -6.41 -12.90 3.01
N ALA A 198 -7.68 -12.86 2.61
CA ALA A 198 -8.41 -11.61 2.41
C ALA A 198 -8.66 -10.90 3.75
N SER A 199 -9.06 -11.64 4.79
CA SER A 199 -9.36 -11.09 6.12
C SER A 199 -8.11 -10.54 6.81
N ILE A 200 -6.99 -11.26 6.77
CA ILE A 200 -5.74 -10.78 7.37
C ILE A 200 -5.22 -9.55 6.62
N ALA A 201 -5.36 -9.51 5.30
CA ALA A 201 -4.95 -8.35 4.52
C ALA A 201 -5.80 -7.12 4.85
N LEU A 202 -7.12 -7.29 4.93
CA LEU A 202 -8.04 -6.26 5.35
C LEU A 202 -7.70 -5.74 6.75
N LEU A 203 -7.50 -6.64 7.70
CA LEU A 203 -7.17 -6.28 9.09
C LEU A 203 -5.86 -5.49 9.17
N LEU A 204 -4.80 -5.97 8.52
CA LEU A 204 -3.50 -5.30 8.51
C LEU A 204 -3.59 -3.90 7.91
N TYR A 205 -4.33 -3.73 6.81
CA TYR A 205 -4.52 -2.41 6.19
C TYR A 205 -5.41 -1.46 7.02
N ILE A 206 -6.38 -1.98 7.77
CA ILE A 206 -7.16 -1.19 8.74
C ILE A 206 -6.26 -0.75 9.91
N ILE A 207 -5.46 -1.65 10.47
CA ILE A 207 -4.56 -1.34 11.60
C ILE A 207 -3.57 -0.25 11.19
N ILE A 208 -2.91 -0.38 10.03
CA ILE A 208 -1.94 0.61 9.58
C ILE A 208 -2.61 1.96 9.26
N SER A 209 -3.83 1.95 8.72
CA SER A 209 -4.63 3.16 8.51
C SER A 209 -4.87 3.90 9.82
N PHE A 210 -5.39 3.19 10.84
CA PHE A 210 -5.64 3.76 12.15
C PHE A 210 -4.37 4.20 12.86
N TYR A 211 -3.26 3.46 12.72
CA TYR A 211 -1.96 3.88 13.23
C TYR A 211 -1.57 5.25 12.67
N TYR A 212 -1.67 5.44 11.34
CA TYR A 212 -1.31 6.71 10.72
C TYR A 212 -2.25 7.86 11.07
N ILE A 213 -3.57 7.60 11.12
CA ILE A 213 -4.55 8.61 11.54
C ILE A 213 -4.32 9.00 13.01
N SER A 214 -4.16 8.03 13.91
CA SER A 214 -3.87 8.28 15.32
C SER A 214 -2.58 9.08 15.51
N LYS A 215 -1.51 8.71 14.79
CA LYS A 215 -0.24 9.42 14.83
C LYS A 215 -0.33 10.84 14.30
N SER A 216 -1.24 11.12 13.36
CA SER A 216 -1.48 12.48 12.90
C SER A 216 -2.14 13.34 13.98
N MET A 217 -3.02 12.76 14.80
CA MET A 217 -3.70 13.49 15.88
C MET A 217 -2.81 13.81 17.08
N SER A 218 -1.65 13.16 17.20
CA SER A 218 -0.69 13.38 18.30
C SER A 218 0.42 14.39 17.99
N ILE A 219 0.34 15.11 16.86
CA ILE A 219 1.34 16.09 16.37
C ILE A 219 0.86 17.52 16.64
#